data_AF-A0A7K4DHN1-F1
#
_entry.id   AF-A0A7K4DHN1-F1
#
_cell.length_a   1.000
_cell.length_b   1.000
_cell.length_c   1.000
_cell.angle_alpha   90.00
_cell.angle_beta   90.00
_cell.angle_gamma   90.00
#
_symmetry.space_group_name_H-M   'P 1'
#
loop_
_entity.id
_entity.type
_entity.pdbx_description
1 polymer ?
#
loop_
_entity_poly.entity_id
_entity_poly.type
_entity_poly.pdbx_seq_one_letter_code
_entity_poly.pdbx_strand_id
1 'polypeptide(L)' 'MRVWKFGDDIDTDAIIPGRFLTIYDPAELAKHAFEGTRDEFA' A
#
# COMPACT_ATOMS: atom_id res chain seq x y z
N MET A 1 12.90 -12.81 -10.91
CA MET A 1 12.57 -11.46 -10.41
C MET A 1 11.08 -11.24 -10.61
N ARG A 2 10.32 -10.95 -9.55
CA ARG A 2 8.87 -10.68 -9.64
C ARG A 2 8.70 -9.17 -9.79
N VAL A 3 7.86 -8.73 -10.73
CA VAL A 3 7.52 -7.32 -10.92
C VAL A 3 6.04 -7.14 -10.60
N TRP A 4 5.73 -6.14 -9.79
CA TRP A 4 4.38 -5.66 -9.55
C TRP A 4 4.16 -4.41 -10.38
N LYS A 5 3.35 -4.52 -11.44
CA LYS A 5 3.01 -3.39 -12.31
C LYS A 5 1.69 -2.79 -11.84
N PHE A 6 1.67 -1.47 -11.72
CA PHE A 6 0.49 -0.65 -11.48
C PHE A 6 0.13 0.15 -12.74
N GLY A 7 -1.06 0.75 -12.75
CA GLY A 7 -1.50 1.65 -13.82
C GLY A 7 -0.90 3.06 -13.68
N ASP A 8 -1.53 4.01 -14.35
CA ASP A 8 -1.22 5.43 -14.21
C ASP A 8 -1.92 6.02 -12.96
N ASP A 9 -1.57 7.26 -12.60
CA ASP A 9 -2.21 8.02 -11.50
C ASP A 9 -2.18 7.35 -10.12
N ILE A 10 -1.10 6.62 -9.80
CA ILE A 10 -0.87 6.08 -8.46
C ILE A 10 -0.36 7.18 -7.53
N ASP A 11 -1.21 7.60 -6.59
CA ASP A 11 -0.89 8.59 -5.57
C ASP A 11 -0.47 7.95 -4.23
N THR A 12 -0.28 8.78 -3.21
CA THR A 12 0.15 8.32 -1.88
C THR A 12 -0.93 7.52 -1.14
N ASP A 13 -2.21 7.83 -1.33
CA ASP A 13 -3.31 7.10 -0.69
C ASP A 13 -3.51 5.73 -1.35
N ALA A 14 -3.19 5.59 -2.64
CA ALA A 14 -3.14 4.31 -3.34
C ALA A 14 -2.02 3.39 -2.83
N ILE A 15 -0.92 3.96 -2.33
CA ILE A 15 0.20 3.22 -1.70
C ILE A 15 -0.14 2.90 -0.24
N ILE A 16 -0.63 3.87 0.52
CA ILE A 16 -1.02 3.70 1.92
C ILE A 16 -2.23 4.58 2.25
N PRO A 17 -3.42 4.01 2.45
CA PRO A 17 -4.61 4.79 2.77
C PRO A 17 -4.43 5.61 4.05
N GLY A 18 -4.88 6.88 4.02
CA GLY A 18 -4.80 7.80 5.16
C GLY A 18 -5.30 7.26 6.52
N ARG A 19 -6.23 6.30 6.50
CA ARG A 19 -6.74 5.62 7.71
C ARG A 19 -5.68 4.83 8.48
N PHE A 20 -4.54 4.49 7.87
CA PHE A 20 -3.46 3.75 8.51
C PHE A 20 -2.32 4.64 9.04
N LEU A 21 -2.40 5.96 8.85
CA LEU A 21 -1.33 6.90 9.24
C LEU A 21 -1.17 7.07 10.76
N THR A 22 -2.01 6.42 11.56
CA THR A 22 -1.85 6.31 13.02
C THR A 22 -0.94 5.14 13.44
N ILE A 23 -0.53 4.27 12.51
CA ILE A 23 0.36 3.14 12.75
C ILE A 23 1.81 3.62 12.58
N TYR A 24 2.59 3.56 13.67
CA TYR A 24 3.99 3.97 13.66
C TYR A 24 4.98 2.81 13.52
N ASP A 25 4.54 1.57 13.75
CA ASP A 25 5.37 0.39 13.49
C ASP A 25 5.43 0.13 11.97
N PRO A 26 6.61 0.24 11.33
CA PRO A 26 6.73 0.00 9.90
C PRO A 26 6.34 -1.42 9.50
N ALA A 27 6.53 -2.42 10.37
CA ALA A 27 6.17 -3.80 10.07
C ALA A 27 4.65 -4.00 10.01
N GLU A 28 3.92 -3.28 10.88
CA GLU A 28 2.47 -3.27 10.85
C GLU A 28 1.93 -2.45 9.67
N LEU A 29 2.51 -1.28 9.39
CA LEU A 29 2.12 -0.43 8.27
C LEU A 29 2.30 -1.14 6.91
N ALA A 30 3.34 -1.96 6.77
CA ALA A 30 3.63 -2.72 5.56
C ALA A 30 2.51 -3.71 5.16
N LYS A 31 1.73 -4.20 6.14
CA LYS A 31 0.59 -5.12 5.89
C LYS A 31 -0.60 -4.44 5.22
N HIS A 32 -0.55 -3.11 5.09
CA HIS A 32 -1.59 -2.29 4.47
C HIS A 32 -1.13 -1.64 3.17
N ALA A 33 0.07 -1.99 2.69
CA ALA A 33 0.61 -1.44 1.45
C ALA A 33 -0.26 -1.86 0.26
N PHE A 34 -0.71 -0.87 -0.52
CA PHE A 34 -1.62 -1.02 -1.65
C PHE A 34 -2.98 -1.68 -1.31
N GLU A 35 -3.43 -1.61 -0.05
CA GLU A 35 -4.76 -2.11 0.33
C GLU A 35 -5.86 -1.33 -0.40
N GLY A 36 -6.79 -2.05 -1.04
CA GLY A 36 -7.84 -1.49 -1.91
C GLY A 36 -7.40 -1.23 -3.36
N THR A 37 -6.09 -1.10 -3.62
CA THR A 37 -5.53 -1.00 -4.97
C THR A 37 -5.13 -2.38 -5.49
N ARG A 38 -4.52 -3.20 -4.62
CA ARG A 38 -4.03 -4.54 -4.91
C ARG A 38 -3.86 -5.36 -3.62
N ASP A 39 -4.96 -5.92 -3.14
CA ASP A 39 -5.00 -6.65 -1.85
C ASP A 39 -4.04 -7.85 -1.77
N GLU A 40 -3.68 -8.44 -2.92
CA GLU A 40 -2.71 -9.54 -3.03
C GLU A 40 -1.23 -9.12 -2.89
N PHE A 41 -0.96 -7.81 -2.70
CA PHE A 41 0.39 -7.29 -2.53
C PHE A 41 0.90 -7.45 -1.10
N ALA A 42 0.04 -7.24 -0.10
CA ALA A 42 0.38 -7.23 1.32
C ALA A 42 0.42 -8.62 1.96
#